data_AF-A0A9W9RKK5-F1
#
_entry.id   AF-A0A9W9RKK5-F1
#
_cell.length_a   1.000
_cell.length_b   1.000
_cell.length_c   1.000
_cell.angle_alpha   90.00
_cell.angle_beta   90.00
_cell.angle_gamma   90.00
#
_symmetry.space_group_name_H-M   'P 1'
#
loop_
_entity.id
_entity.type
_entity.pdbx_description
1 polymer ?
#
loop_
_entity_poly.entity_id
_entity_poly.type
_entity_poly.pdbx_seq_one_letter_code
_entity_poly.pdbx_strand_id
1 'polypeptide(L)'
;MKTFSVALLVGAASQTLAYNIHSSCDCGDHRDDIKNAMEEAKAVLSWSSLTGTACAMWERTHEAGDEPQSMYETCKDQGRRSILDDFFGDHSATAYEAIANALGPASKVPGDYSESVDDLTIVCGDSHLKKITTGVYRDQNRGYADVRYNPAPGPNQSPCDVVQATAYTALGKNVIMLCNRDYTGVNQQPTFSQLNTRDVRGKSVDFLSKTISSVFTHELIHTGNFDQFPRSLGDGTSEKYEYAGCKELAGGDLKWKNCDTFAIIARIFYLNNYYSKDGTLTALPTRLRPQYPNPAQ
;
A
#
# COMPACT_ATOMS: atom_id res chain seq x y z
N MET A 1 30.43 -8.98 -40.77
CA MET A 1 29.76 -8.83 -39.46
C MET A 1 28.31 -8.46 -39.73
N LYS A 2 27.36 -9.35 -39.39
CA LYS A 2 25.93 -9.10 -39.54
C LYS A 2 25.39 -8.66 -38.18
N THR A 3 24.91 -7.42 -38.09
CA THR A 3 24.16 -6.89 -36.96
C THR A 3 22.81 -7.61 -36.88
N PHE A 4 22.58 -8.36 -35.81
CA PHE A 4 21.26 -8.87 -35.47
C PHE A 4 20.49 -7.77 -34.73
N SER A 5 19.56 -7.13 -35.42
CA SER A 5 18.50 -6.35 -34.78
C SER A 5 17.55 -7.32 -34.09
N VAL A 6 17.68 -7.46 -32.77
CA VAL A 6 16.63 -8.09 -31.95
C VAL A 6 15.47 -7.11 -31.88
N ALA A 7 14.50 -7.30 -32.77
CA ALA A 7 13.21 -6.66 -32.65
C ALA A 7 12.51 -7.24 -31.41
N LEU A 8 12.35 -6.42 -30.36
CA LEU A 8 11.45 -6.71 -29.25
C LEU A 8 10.03 -6.79 -29.83
N LEU A 9 9.56 -8.02 -30.03
CA LEU A 9 8.15 -8.31 -30.20
C LEU A 9 7.47 -8.06 -28.85
N VAL A 10 6.95 -6.84 -28.68
CA VAL A 10 5.94 -6.52 -27.66
C VAL A 10 4.67 -7.26 -28.09
N GLY A 11 4.58 -8.53 -27.68
CA GLY A 11 3.33 -9.27 -27.75
C GLY A 11 2.36 -8.61 -26.79
N ALA A 12 1.40 -7.86 -27.34
CA ALA A 12 0.20 -7.46 -26.63
C ALA A 12 -0.61 -8.73 -26.32
N ALA A 13 -0.22 -9.42 -25.24
CA ALA A 13 -1.15 -10.29 -24.55
C ALA A 13 -2.31 -9.39 -24.11
N SER A 14 -3.51 -9.69 -24.59
CA SER A 14 -4.76 -9.15 -24.07
C SER A 14 -4.78 -9.42 -22.56
N GLN A 15 -4.31 -8.46 -21.77
CA GLN A 15 -4.31 -8.52 -20.32
C GLN A 15 -5.78 -8.49 -19.88
N THR A 16 -6.37 -9.67 -19.63
CA THR A 16 -7.50 -9.74 -18.72
C THR A 16 -6.98 -9.23 -17.39
N LEU A 17 -7.39 -8.01 -17.02
CA LEU A 17 -7.02 -7.40 -15.75
C LEU A 17 -7.34 -8.41 -14.64
N ALA A 18 -6.34 -8.70 -13.81
CA ALA A 18 -6.46 -9.66 -12.73
C ALA A 18 -7.51 -9.21 -11.67
N TYR A 19 -7.95 -7.95 -11.72
CA TYR A 19 -9.03 -7.35 -10.94
C TYR A 19 -10.09 -6.75 -11.86
N ASN A 20 -11.33 -6.68 -11.38
CA ASN A 20 -12.46 -6.10 -12.10
C ASN A 20 -12.71 -4.67 -11.65
N ILE A 21 -12.76 -3.70 -12.58
CA ILE A 21 -13.28 -2.35 -12.28
C ILE A 21 -14.75 -2.31 -12.68
N HIS A 22 -15.62 -2.16 -11.67
CA HIS A 22 -17.07 -2.13 -11.83
C HIS A 22 -17.55 -0.86 -12.56
N SER A 23 -18.66 -0.95 -13.28
CA SER A 23 -19.21 0.15 -14.10
C SER A 23 -19.62 1.40 -13.30
N SER A 24 -19.73 1.29 -11.99
CA SER A 24 -19.87 2.45 -11.08
C SER A 24 -18.70 3.44 -11.19
N CYS A 25 -17.56 3.00 -11.74
CA CYS A 25 -16.37 3.81 -11.94
C CYS A 25 -16.29 4.43 -13.36
N ASP A 26 -17.30 4.22 -14.21
CA ASP A 26 -17.31 4.68 -15.60
C ASP A 26 -17.69 6.17 -15.68
N CYS A 27 -16.78 7.06 -15.26
CA CYS A 27 -16.92 8.51 -15.41
C CYS A 27 -15.66 9.15 -16.04
N GLY A 28 -15.72 9.49 -17.33
CA GLY A 28 -14.58 10.08 -18.06
C GLY A 28 -13.35 9.17 -18.05
N ASP A 29 -12.17 9.75 -17.79
CA ASP A 29 -10.87 9.04 -17.75
C ASP A 29 -10.62 8.31 -16.42
N HIS A 30 -11.56 8.37 -15.46
CA HIS A 30 -11.37 7.87 -14.10
C HIS A 30 -11.00 6.37 -14.02
N ARG A 31 -11.47 5.58 -14.98
CA ARG A 31 -11.16 4.15 -15.04
C ARG A 31 -9.68 3.87 -15.34
N ASP A 32 -9.05 4.71 -16.16
CA ASP A 32 -7.64 4.56 -16.49
C ASP A 32 -6.75 5.12 -15.37
N ASP A 33 -7.19 6.17 -14.67
CA ASP A 33 -6.54 6.64 -13.44
C ASP A 33 -6.51 5.55 -12.36
N ILE A 34 -7.63 4.84 -12.17
CA ILE A 34 -7.71 3.70 -11.26
C ILE A 34 -6.73 2.60 -11.65
N LYS A 35 -6.64 2.24 -12.93
CA LYS A 35 -5.69 1.21 -13.39
C LYS A 35 -4.25 1.64 -13.11
N ASN A 36 -3.87 2.84 -13.51
CA ASN A 36 -2.51 3.36 -13.32
C ASN A 36 -2.15 3.40 -11.83
N ALA A 37 -3.07 3.84 -10.98
CA ALA A 37 -2.89 3.90 -9.55
C ALA A 37 -2.77 2.51 -8.91
N MET A 38 -3.56 1.54 -9.38
CA MET A 38 -3.52 0.15 -8.92
C MET A 38 -2.20 -0.51 -9.30
N GLU A 39 -1.74 -0.36 -10.54
CA GLU A 39 -0.44 -0.90 -10.98
C GLU A 39 0.73 -0.26 -10.23
N GLU A 40 0.65 1.04 -9.94
CA GLU A 40 1.64 1.72 -9.10
C GLU A 40 1.65 1.18 -7.66
N ALA A 41 0.47 0.98 -7.05
CA ALA A 41 0.36 0.41 -5.71
C ALA A 41 0.95 -1.01 -5.64
N LYS A 42 0.70 -1.84 -6.65
CA LYS A 42 1.32 -3.18 -6.77
C LYS A 42 2.83 -3.11 -6.85
N ALA A 43 3.37 -2.19 -7.66
CA ALA A 43 4.81 -1.99 -7.78
C ALA A 43 5.43 -1.55 -6.45
N VAL A 44 4.76 -0.68 -5.68
CA VAL A 44 5.17 -0.28 -4.34
C VAL A 44 5.22 -1.49 -3.40
N LEU A 45 4.17 -2.29 -3.35
CA LEU A 45 4.08 -3.46 -2.45
C LEU A 45 5.11 -4.53 -2.81
N SER A 46 5.26 -4.85 -4.10
CA SER A 46 6.23 -5.83 -4.59
C SER A 46 7.66 -5.41 -4.30
N TRP A 47 8.02 -4.17 -4.65
CA TRP A 47 9.35 -3.63 -4.38
C TRP A 47 9.68 -3.65 -2.88
N SER A 48 8.72 -3.26 -2.05
CA SER A 48 8.95 -3.14 -0.61
C SER A 48 8.97 -4.47 0.10
N SER A 49 8.21 -5.48 -0.37
CA SER A 49 8.36 -6.87 0.06
C SER A 49 9.76 -7.40 -0.26
N LEU A 50 10.23 -7.23 -1.51
CA LEU A 50 11.57 -7.67 -1.93
C LEU A 50 12.68 -6.96 -1.15
N THR A 51 12.52 -5.65 -0.93
CA THR A 51 13.45 -4.86 -0.12
C THR A 51 13.48 -5.34 1.33
N GLY A 52 12.32 -5.62 1.93
CA GLY A 52 12.23 -6.20 3.26
C GLY A 52 12.98 -7.54 3.36
N THR A 53 12.76 -8.46 2.43
CA THR A 53 13.49 -9.74 2.37
C THR A 53 15.00 -9.53 2.25
N ALA A 54 15.44 -8.66 1.34
CA ALA A 54 16.86 -8.37 1.17
C ALA A 54 17.48 -7.79 2.45
N CYS A 55 16.77 -6.90 3.15
CA CYS A 55 17.30 -6.31 4.37
C CYS A 55 17.27 -7.24 5.57
N ALA A 56 16.28 -8.13 5.67
CA ALA A 56 16.33 -9.20 6.66
C ALA A 56 17.55 -10.12 6.47
N MET A 57 17.82 -10.53 5.24
CA MET A 57 19.00 -11.33 4.91
C MET A 57 20.30 -10.58 5.25
N TRP A 58 20.37 -9.29 4.90
CA TRP A 58 21.54 -8.47 5.19
C TRP A 58 21.77 -8.32 6.71
N GLU A 59 20.74 -8.02 7.51
CA GLU A 59 20.87 -7.92 8.98
C GLU A 59 21.39 -9.24 9.57
N ARG A 60 20.88 -10.41 9.13
CA ARG A 60 21.38 -11.73 9.56
C ARG A 60 22.86 -11.93 9.25
N THR A 61 23.29 -11.52 8.05
CA THR A 61 24.71 -11.65 7.65
C THR A 61 25.62 -10.67 8.38
N HIS A 62 25.12 -9.46 8.66
CA HIS A 62 25.84 -8.45 9.45
C HIS A 62 26.02 -8.91 10.90
N GLU A 63 24.98 -9.47 11.53
CA GLU A 63 25.05 -10.09 12.86
C GLU A 63 26.08 -11.24 12.92
N ALA A 64 26.29 -11.94 11.81
CA ALA A 64 27.26 -13.03 11.68
C ALA A 64 28.70 -12.57 11.34
N GLY A 65 28.92 -11.28 11.04
CA GLY A 65 30.22 -10.71 10.69
C GLY A 65 30.64 -10.87 9.21
N ASP A 66 29.74 -11.34 8.35
CA ASP A 66 29.98 -11.55 6.92
C ASP A 66 29.20 -10.49 6.11
N GLU A 67 29.83 -9.39 5.70
CA GLU A 67 29.13 -8.31 4.98
C GLU A 67 29.25 -8.41 3.45
N PRO A 68 28.20 -8.83 2.71
CA PRO A 68 28.18 -8.69 1.26
C PRO A 68 27.98 -7.23 0.86
N GLN A 69 29.02 -6.64 0.25
CA GLN A 69 29.06 -5.23 -0.15
C GLN A 69 27.96 -4.83 -1.18
N SER A 70 27.38 -5.79 -1.90
CA SER A 70 26.30 -5.54 -2.88
C SER A 70 24.93 -5.30 -2.23
N MET A 71 24.65 -5.88 -1.06
CA MET A 71 23.39 -5.66 -0.30
C MET A 71 23.49 -4.47 0.64
N TYR A 72 24.72 -4.11 1.00
CA TYR A 72 25.07 -2.96 1.84
C TYR A 72 24.43 -1.65 1.37
N GLU A 73 24.39 -1.38 0.07
CA GLU A 73 23.86 -0.10 -0.43
C GLU A 73 22.33 -0.02 -0.40
N THR A 74 21.63 -1.16 -0.39
CA THR A 74 20.16 -1.22 -0.33
C THR A 74 19.68 -1.17 1.12
N CYS A 75 20.41 -1.77 2.07
CA CYS A 75 19.91 -2.00 3.43
C CYS A 75 20.56 -1.15 4.53
N LYS A 76 21.73 -0.56 4.28
CA LYS A 76 22.36 0.43 5.18
C LYS A 76 21.70 1.81 5.11
N ASP A 77 20.62 1.94 4.35
CA ASP A 77 19.99 3.23 4.15
C ASP A 77 19.36 3.75 5.46
N GLN A 78 19.81 4.94 5.89
CA GLN A 78 19.37 5.59 7.13
C GLN A 78 17.85 5.75 7.18
N GLY A 79 17.17 5.87 6.04
CA GLY A 79 15.72 6.04 6.01
C GLY A 79 14.89 4.81 6.26
N ARG A 80 15.40 3.63 5.91
CA ARG A 80 14.68 2.36 6.14
C ARG A 80 14.78 1.93 7.60
N ARG A 81 15.97 2.06 8.18
CA ARG A 81 16.15 1.85 9.62
C ARG A 81 15.40 2.90 10.44
N SER A 82 15.49 4.18 10.08
CA SER A 82 14.82 5.24 10.86
C SER A 82 13.30 5.09 10.90
N ILE A 83 12.66 4.64 9.82
CA ILE A 83 11.20 4.47 9.83
C ILE A 83 10.76 3.27 10.67
N LEU A 84 11.53 2.18 10.65
CA LEU A 84 11.28 1.02 11.51
C LEU A 84 11.55 1.34 12.98
N ASP A 85 12.62 2.09 13.26
CA ASP A 85 12.92 2.60 14.60
C ASP A 85 11.82 3.52 15.12
N ASP A 86 11.30 4.41 14.27
CA ASP A 86 10.30 5.38 14.72
C ASP A 86 8.94 4.71 15.03
N PHE A 87 8.55 3.71 14.25
CA PHE A 87 7.32 2.96 14.52
C PHE A 87 7.52 1.88 15.58
N PHE A 88 8.48 0.99 15.41
CA PHE A 88 8.60 -0.23 16.21
C PHE A 88 9.74 -0.19 17.23
N GLY A 89 10.70 0.73 17.10
CA GLY A 89 11.93 0.70 17.89
C GLY A 89 12.81 -0.52 17.60
N ASP A 90 12.60 -1.17 16.46
CA ASP A 90 13.26 -2.40 16.05
C ASP A 90 13.48 -2.39 14.53
N HIS A 91 14.75 -2.52 14.13
CA HIS A 91 15.18 -2.66 12.73
C HIS A 91 15.97 -3.96 12.50
N SER A 92 15.76 -4.97 13.34
CA SER A 92 16.37 -6.29 13.21
C SER A 92 15.87 -7.07 11.99
N ALA A 93 16.52 -8.19 11.69
CA ALA A 93 16.06 -9.11 10.65
C ALA A 93 14.59 -9.53 10.83
N THR A 94 14.17 -9.74 12.08
CA THR A 94 12.79 -10.11 12.41
C THR A 94 11.79 -9.03 12.03
N ALA A 95 12.12 -7.76 12.28
CA ALA A 95 11.27 -6.64 11.90
C ALA A 95 11.10 -6.57 10.37
N TYR A 96 12.20 -6.69 9.62
CA TYR A 96 12.16 -6.72 8.15
C TYR A 96 11.38 -7.92 7.59
N GLU A 97 11.49 -9.11 8.21
CA GLU A 97 10.70 -10.29 7.86
C GLU A 97 9.21 -10.08 8.11
N ALA A 98 8.85 -9.44 9.22
CA ALA A 98 7.46 -9.10 9.51
C ALA A 98 6.88 -8.14 8.46
N ILE A 99 7.66 -7.16 7.98
CA ILE A 99 7.27 -6.31 6.85
C ILE A 99 7.09 -7.14 5.57
N ALA A 100 8.06 -7.99 5.22
CA ALA A 100 7.97 -8.81 4.02
C ALA A 100 6.76 -9.78 4.05
N ASN A 101 6.49 -10.40 5.20
CA ASN A 101 5.37 -11.31 5.38
C ASN A 101 4.01 -10.60 5.33
N ALA A 102 3.94 -9.36 5.80
CA ALA A 102 2.74 -8.53 5.71
C ALA A 102 2.47 -8.06 4.28
N LEU A 103 3.51 -7.60 3.57
CA LEU A 103 3.38 -7.00 2.24
C LEU A 103 3.35 -8.04 1.11
N GLY A 104 3.93 -9.22 1.33
CA GLY A 104 4.02 -10.31 0.36
C GLY A 104 2.65 -10.73 -0.20
N PRO A 105 1.66 -11.10 0.65
CA PRO A 105 0.30 -11.41 0.20
C PRO A 105 -0.34 -10.26 -0.57
N ALA A 106 -0.20 -9.03 -0.05
CA ALA A 106 -0.74 -7.82 -0.67
C ALA A 106 -0.17 -7.55 -2.07
N SER A 107 1.12 -7.82 -2.28
CA SER A 107 1.79 -7.69 -3.57
C SER A 107 1.30 -8.70 -4.62
N LYS A 108 0.69 -9.80 -4.17
CA LYS A 108 0.12 -10.86 -5.01
C LYS A 108 -1.37 -10.66 -5.28
N VAL A 109 -2.04 -9.70 -4.62
CA VAL A 109 -3.45 -9.40 -4.85
C VAL A 109 -3.65 -8.76 -6.22
N PRO A 110 -4.52 -9.38 -7.03
CA PRO A 110 -4.14 -10.37 -8.01
C PRO A 110 -3.14 -9.80 -9.04
N GLY A 111 -1.96 -10.42 -9.05
CA GLY A 111 -0.86 -10.21 -10.01
C GLY A 111 -0.18 -11.52 -10.43
N ASP A 112 -0.50 -12.65 -9.79
CA ASP A 112 -0.01 -13.97 -10.19
C ASP A 112 -1.14 -14.81 -10.78
N TYR A 113 -0.96 -15.18 -12.05
CA TYR A 113 -1.89 -15.93 -12.90
C TYR A 113 -2.15 -17.39 -12.47
N SER A 114 -1.83 -17.79 -11.23
CA SER A 114 -1.92 -19.22 -10.88
C SER A 114 -2.34 -19.57 -9.46
N GLU A 115 -2.47 -18.63 -8.52
CA GLU A 115 -2.96 -18.98 -7.18
C GLU A 115 -3.95 -17.92 -6.69
N SER A 116 -5.17 -18.38 -6.46
CA SER A 116 -6.37 -17.62 -6.13
C SER A 116 -6.18 -16.71 -4.91
N VAL A 117 -6.07 -15.41 -5.14
CA VAL A 117 -6.78 -14.44 -4.31
C VAL A 117 -8.09 -14.18 -5.05
N ASP A 118 -9.18 -14.70 -4.51
CA ASP A 118 -10.52 -14.66 -5.07
C ASP A 118 -10.90 -13.26 -5.63
N ASP A 119 -10.96 -13.15 -6.97
CA ASP A 119 -11.49 -12.05 -7.79
C ASP A 119 -11.63 -10.68 -7.08
N LEU A 120 -10.58 -9.86 -7.06
CA LEU A 120 -10.66 -8.48 -6.56
C LEU A 120 -11.59 -7.63 -7.46
N THR A 121 -12.57 -6.95 -6.86
CA THR A 121 -13.42 -5.97 -7.56
C THR A 121 -13.25 -4.56 -6.98
N ILE A 122 -13.01 -3.58 -7.85
CA ILE A 122 -12.97 -2.16 -7.52
C ILE A 122 -14.34 -1.56 -7.85
N VAL A 123 -14.95 -0.89 -6.87
CA VAL A 123 -16.24 -0.22 -7.01
C VAL A 123 -16.09 1.25 -6.61
N CYS A 124 -16.89 2.14 -7.19
CA CYS A 124 -16.77 3.58 -6.95
C CYS A 124 -18.05 4.12 -6.32
N GLY A 125 -17.88 4.92 -5.27
CA GLY A 125 -18.97 5.44 -4.44
C GLY A 125 -19.60 4.39 -3.53
N ASP A 126 -20.55 4.83 -2.72
CA ASP A 126 -21.22 4.03 -1.69
C ASP A 126 -22.70 3.74 -2.01
N SER A 127 -23.13 3.96 -3.25
CA SER A 127 -24.52 3.76 -3.69
C SER A 127 -25.04 2.32 -3.55
N HIS A 128 -24.14 1.32 -3.52
CA HIS A 128 -24.48 -0.09 -3.32
C HIS A 128 -24.58 -0.48 -1.83
N LEU A 129 -24.21 0.42 -0.92
CA LEU A 129 -24.26 0.18 0.52
C LEU A 129 -25.58 0.66 1.12
N LYS A 130 -26.25 -0.23 1.84
CA LYS A 130 -27.45 0.10 2.62
C LYS A 130 -27.15 0.10 4.11
N LYS A 131 -27.45 1.19 4.80
CA LYS A 131 -27.33 1.29 6.26
C LYS A 131 -28.26 0.29 6.95
N ILE A 132 -27.72 -0.52 7.85
CA ILE A 132 -28.50 -1.43 8.71
C ILE A 132 -28.66 -0.80 10.08
N THR A 133 -27.54 -0.35 10.65
CA THR A 133 -27.48 0.31 11.95
C THR A 133 -26.33 1.32 11.96
N THR A 134 -26.15 2.05 13.06
CA THR A 134 -25.06 3.02 13.21
C THR A 134 -23.71 2.34 12.98
N GLY A 135 -22.95 2.83 12.01
CA GLY A 135 -21.61 2.30 11.66
C GLY A 135 -21.60 0.98 10.90
N VAL A 136 -22.76 0.40 10.56
CA VAL A 136 -22.83 -0.88 9.84
C VAL A 136 -23.72 -0.75 8.61
N TYR A 137 -23.12 -1.03 7.46
CA TYR A 137 -23.73 -1.00 6.15
C TYR A 137 -23.66 -2.38 5.52
N ARG A 138 -24.54 -2.66 4.56
CA ARG A 138 -24.56 -3.93 3.84
C ARG A 138 -24.49 -3.70 2.35
N ASP A 139 -23.56 -4.37 1.69
CA ASP A 139 -23.51 -4.40 0.22
C ASP A 139 -24.71 -5.23 -0.29
N GLN A 140 -25.66 -4.55 -0.92
CA GLN A 140 -26.88 -5.20 -1.43
C GLN A 140 -26.66 -5.91 -2.78
N ASN A 141 -25.60 -5.55 -3.49
CA ASN A 141 -25.35 -5.98 -4.85
C ASN A 141 -24.39 -7.18 -4.91
N ARG A 142 -23.63 -7.44 -3.84
CA ARG A 142 -22.57 -8.47 -3.81
C ARG A 142 -22.74 -9.47 -2.66
N GLY A 143 -23.97 -9.89 -2.42
CA GLY A 143 -24.28 -11.01 -1.53
C GLY A 143 -24.25 -10.69 -0.04
N TYR A 144 -24.63 -9.46 0.33
CA TYR A 144 -24.97 -9.08 1.70
C TYR A 144 -23.79 -9.20 2.70
N ALA A 145 -22.65 -8.61 2.36
CA ALA A 145 -21.54 -8.43 3.30
C ALA A 145 -21.77 -7.20 4.19
N ASP A 146 -21.55 -7.35 5.50
CA ASP A 146 -21.62 -6.24 6.45
C ASP A 146 -20.28 -5.48 6.49
N VAL A 147 -20.30 -4.23 6.05
CA VAL A 147 -19.18 -3.29 6.06
C VAL A 147 -19.30 -2.40 7.28
N ARG A 148 -18.26 -2.39 8.11
CA ARG A 148 -18.23 -1.69 9.41
C ARG A 148 -17.29 -0.49 9.35
N TYR A 149 -17.71 0.63 9.93
CA TYR A 149 -16.95 1.87 9.97
C TYR A 149 -16.69 2.30 11.40
N ASN A 150 -15.44 2.67 11.67
CA ASN A 150 -15.00 3.26 12.92
C ASN A 150 -14.04 4.43 12.63
N PRO A 151 -14.42 5.70 12.89
CA PRO A 151 -15.70 6.12 13.45
C PRO A 151 -16.88 5.89 12.49
N ALA A 152 -18.07 5.69 13.05
CA ALA A 152 -19.28 5.55 12.26
C ALA A 152 -19.63 6.87 11.56
N PRO A 153 -20.11 6.86 10.29
CA PRO A 153 -20.68 8.04 9.66
C PRO A 153 -21.82 8.61 10.52
N GLY A 154 -21.83 9.93 10.69
CA GLY A 154 -22.88 10.65 11.41
C GLY A 154 -24.28 10.52 10.78
N PRO A 155 -25.33 11.05 11.42
CA PRO A 155 -26.72 10.87 10.97
C PRO A 155 -27.00 11.34 9.54
N ASN A 156 -26.30 12.37 9.07
CA ASN A 156 -26.44 12.95 7.72
C ASN A 156 -25.21 12.69 6.84
N GLN A 157 -24.37 11.73 7.21
CA GLN A 157 -23.16 11.37 6.47
C GLN A 157 -23.32 9.96 5.88
N SER A 158 -22.86 9.82 4.65
CA SER A 158 -22.65 8.58 3.95
C SER A 158 -21.24 8.03 4.23
N PRO A 159 -20.97 6.74 4.04
CA PRO A 159 -19.62 6.18 4.14
C PRO A 159 -18.55 7.00 3.42
N CYS A 160 -18.82 7.46 2.21
CA CYS A 160 -17.87 8.27 1.44
C CYS A 160 -17.67 9.71 1.93
N ASP A 161 -18.40 10.15 2.96
CA ASP A 161 -18.14 11.41 3.65
C ASP A 161 -17.06 11.31 4.73
N VAL A 162 -16.68 10.09 5.13
CA VAL A 162 -15.76 9.86 6.25
C VAL A 162 -14.55 9.01 5.91
N VAL A 163 -14.55 8.29 4.78
CA VAL A 163 -13.39 7.52 4.29
C VAL A 163 -13.07 7.82 2.82
N GLN A 164 -11.81 7.59 2.43
CA GLN A 164 -11.36 7.69 1.04
C GLN A 164 -11.55 6.38 0.27
N ALA A 165 -11.46 5.25 0.96
CA ALA A 165 -11.80 3.93 0.44
C ALA A 165 -12.09 2.95 1.57
N THR A 166 -12.55 1.76 1.22
CA THR A 166 -12.58 0.63 2.14
C THR A 166 -12.52 -0.72 1.41
N ALA A 167 -11.65 -1.60 1.89
CA ALA A 167 -11.60 -3.02 1.56
C ALA A 167 -12.55 -3.84 2.46
N TYR A 168 -13.27 -4.79 1.86
CA TYR A 168 -14.11 -5.79 2.54
C TYR A 168 -14.26 -7.05 1.67
N THR A 169 -14.67 -8.16 2.29
CA THR A 169 -14.95 -9.42 1.58
C THR A 169 -16.45 -9.61 1.38
N ALA A 170 -16.86 -9.96 0.17
CA ALA A 170 -18.25 -10.21 -0.21
C ALA A 170 -18.36 -11.48 -1.07
N LEU A 171 -19.16 -12.46 -0.63
CA LEU A 171 -19.27 -13.80 -1.27
C LEU A 171 -17.92 -14.50 -1.49
N GLY A 172 -17.00 -14.37 -0.55
CA GLY A 172 -15.65 -14.93 -0.66
C GLY A 172 -14.74 -14.18 -1.65
N LYS A 173 -15.18 -13.05 -2.21
CA LYS A 173 -14.37 -12.20 -3.11
C LYS A 173 -13.96 -10.91 -2.42
N ASN A 174 -12.77 -10.43 -2.74
CA ASN A 174 -12.29 -9.16 -2.20
C ASN A 174 -12.87 -7.97 -2.97
N VAL A 175 -13.29 -6.94 -2.24
CA VAL A 175 -13.84 -5.71 -2.82
C VAL A 175 -13.12 -4.51 -2.23
N ILE A 176 -12.68 -3.59 -3.09
CA ILE A 176 -12.24 -2.25 -2.68
C ILE A 176 -13.25 -1.24 -3.20
N MET A 177 -13.89 -0.54 -2.27
CA MET A 177 -14.74 0.61 -2.58
C MET A 177 -13.92 1.89 -2.52
N LEU A 178 -13.81 2.60 -3.62
CA LEU A 178 -13.20 3.93 -3.70
C LEU A 178 -14.25 5.02 -3.56
N CYS A 179 -14.03 5.95 -2.63
CA CYS A 179 -14.85 7.13 -2.46
C CYS A 179 -14.29 8.30 -3.26
N ASN A 180 -14.62 8.32 -4.55
CA ASN A 180 -14.29 9.42 -5.44
C ASN A 180 -15.38 10.50 -5.38
N ARG A 181 -15.19 11.53 -4.56
CA ARG A 181 -15.99 12.77 -4.60
C ARG A 181 -15.06 13.96 -4.73
N ASP A 182 -15.43 14.97 -5.50
CA ASP A 182 -14.53 16.10 -5.83
C ASP A 182 -13.96 16.84 -4.61
N TYR A 183 -14.66 16.83 -3.46
CA TYR A 183 -14.19 17.46 -2.22
C TYR A 183 -13.33 16.54 -1.33
N THR A 184 -13.28 15.22 -1.57
CA THR A 184 -12.39 14.32 -0.81
C THR A 184 -10.93 14.50 -1.24
N GLY A 185 -10.70 15.10 -2.41
CA GLY A 185 -9.39 15.50 -2.91
C GLY A 185 -8.54 14.35 -3.46
N VAL A 186 -9.03 13.11 -3.46
CA VAL A 186 -8.29 11.87 -3.79
C VAL A 186 -7.69 11.84 -5.21
N ASN A 187 -8.24 12.64 -6.14
CA ASN A 187 -7.73 12.77 -7.52
C ASN A 187 -6.92 14.06 -7.74
N GLN A 188 -6.70 14.87 -6.70
CA GLN A 188 -6.11 16.20 -6.82
C GLN A 188 -4.63 16.25 -6.42
N GLN A 189 -4.03 15.13 -5.99
CA GLN A 189 -2.61 15.06 -5.63
C GLN A 189 -1.77 14.25 -6.61
N PRO A 190 -0.45 14.53 -6.72
CA PRO A 190 0.44 13.84 -7.64
C PRO A 190 0.64 12.36 -7.29
N THR A 191 0.60 11.45 -8.27
CA THR A 191 0.89 10.00 -8.09
C THR A 191 2.29 9.72 -7.52
N PHE A 192 2.59 8.51 -7.02
CA PHE A 192 3.94 8.19 -6.51
C PHE A 192 5.02 8.29 -7.59
N SER A 193 4.70 7.97 -8.83
CA SER A 193 5.54 8.14 -10.02
C SER A 193 5.84 9.63 -10.27
N GLN A 194 4.88 10.51 -10.00
CA GLN A 194 5.11 11.96 -10.01
C GLN A 194 5.91 12.44 -8.79
N LEU A 195 5.79 11.81 -7.62
CA LEU A 195 6.61 12.09 -6.44
C LEU A 195 8.05 11.55 -6.58
N ASN A 196 8.26 10.46 -7.31
CA ASN A 196 9.58 9.90 -7.62
C ASN A 196 10.37 10.75 -8.62
N THR A 197 9.67 11.51 -9.46
CA THR A 197 10.28 12.35 -10.50
C THR A 197 10.39 13.82 -10.10
N ARG A 198 9.70 14.24 -9.04
CA ARG A 198 9.75 15.61 -8.51
C ARG A 198 10.49 15.62 -7.19
N ASP A 199 11.38 16.59 -7.03
CA ASP A 199 12.05 16.81 -5.75
C ASP A 199 11.02 17.16 -4.65
N VAL A 200 10.76 16.21 -3.75
CA VAL A 200 9.79 16.33 -2.64
C VAL A 200 10.43 16.67 -1.30
N ARG A 201 11.71 17.10 -1.29
CA ARG A 201 12.44 17.53 -0.08
C ARG A 201 11.71 18.65 0.67
N GLY A 202 11.74 18.59 2.00
CA GLY A 202 11.21 19.65 2.86
C GLY A 202 9.68 19.73 2.93
N LYS A 203 8.98 18.79 2.27
CA LYS A 203 7.55 18.59 2.48
C LYS A 203 7.34 17.76 3.73
N SER A 204 6.43 18.19 4.60
CA SER A 204 5.85 17.30 5.60
C SER A 204 5.33 16.07 4.85
N VAL A 205 5.75 14.90 5.29
CA VAL A 205 5.32 13.60 4.80
C VAL A 205 3.85 13.44 5.14
N ASP A 206 3.04 13.96 4.25
CA ASP A 206 1.71 13.46 4.01
C ASP A 206 1.75 12.67 2.69
N PHE A 207 2.50 11.55 2.70
CA PHE A 207 2.45 10.56 1.61
C PHE A 207 1.13 9.78 1.57
N LEU A 208 0.21 10.16 2.46
CA LEU A 208 -0.95 9.41 2.83
C LEU A 208 -2.20 10.02 2.25
N SER A 209 -2.32 11.33 2.29
CA SER A 209 -3.54 11.97 1.86
C SER A 209 -3.53 12.24 0.36
N LYS A 210 -4.46 11.54 -0.31
CA LYS A 210 -5.17 11.98 -1.50
C LYS A 210 -4.53 11.67 -2.86
N THR A 211 -3.76 10.59 -2.99
CA THR A 211 -3.53 9.94 -4.29
C THR A 211 -4.26 8.60 -4.33
N ILE A 212 -4.85 8.27 -5.47
CA ILE A 212 -5.54 6.98 -5.64
C ILE A 212 -4.58 5.80 -5.37
N SER A 213 -3.28 5.92 -5.70
CA SER A 213 -2.30 4.84 -5.49
C SER A 213 -1.92 4.65 -4.03
N SER A 214 -1.90 5.73 -3.24
CA SER A 214 -1.71 5.70 -1.78
C SER A 214 -2.83 4.92 -1.13
N VAL A 215 -4.06 5.27 -1.50
CA VAL A 215 -5.27 4.60 -1.06
C VAL A 215 -5.24 3.13 -1.46
N PHE A 216 -4.90 2.79 -2.71
CA PHE A 216 -4.78 1.39 -3.11
C PHE A 216 -3.69 0.62 -2.38
N THR A 217 -2.53 1.24 -2.09
CA THR A 217 -1.46 0.57 -1.33
C THR A 217 -1.98 0.12 0.04
N HIS A 218 -2.69 1.00 0.75
CA HIS A 218 -3.32 0.69 2.03
C HIS A 218 -4.40 -0.39 1.87
N GLU A 219 -5.33 -0.22 0.93
CA GLU A 219 -6.47 -1.14 0.79
C GLU A 219 -6.05 -2.54 0.33
N LEU A 220 -5.00 -2.65 -0.50
CA LEU A 220 -4.46 -3.94 -0.90
C LEU A 220 -3.85 -4.72 0.26
N ILE A 221 -3.23 -4.04 1.23
CA ILE A 221 -2.68 -4.68 2.45
C ILE A 221 -3.82 -5.32 3.25
N HIS A 222 -4.93 -4.62 3.44
CA HIS A 222 -6.13 -5.22 4.05
C HIS A 222 -6.61 -6.44 3.26
N THR A 223 -6.76 -6.33 1.93
CA THR A 223 -7.25 -7.47 1.12
C THR A 223 -6.31 -8.67 1.12
N GLY A 224 -5.01 -8.44 1.26
CA GLY A 224 -4.01 -9.51 1.31
C GLY A 224 -3.98 -10.23 2.65
N ASN A 225 -4.39 -9.57 3.75
CA ASN A 225 -4.34 -10.15 5.09
C ASN A 225 -5.30 -9.45 6.09
N PHE A 226 -6.60 -9.68 5.95
CA PHE A 226 -7.61 -9.09 6.86
C PHE A 226 -7.44 -9.51 8.33
N ASP A 227 -6.90 -10.69 8.59
CA ASP A 227 -6.72 -11.21 9.95
C ASP A 227 -5.58 -10.48 10.68
N GLN A 228 -4.48 -10.21 9.98
CA GLN A 228 -3.37 -9.42 10.52
C GLN A 228 -3.73 -7.93 10.62
N PHE A 229 -4.52 -7.43 9.67
CA PHE A 229 -4.87 -6.01 9.55
C PHE A 229 -6.37 -5.76 9.72
N PRO A 230 -6.89 -5.88 10.95
CA PRO A 230 -8.29 -5.57 11.22
C PRO A 230 -8.53 -4.04 11.21
N ARG A 231 -9.71 -3.63 10.78
CA ARG A 231 -10.15 -2.21 10.85
C ARG A 231 -10.30 -1.66 12.27
N SER A 232 -10.55 -2.56 13.22
CA SER A 232 -10.49 -2.25 14.65
C SER A 232 -9.32 -3.00 15.24
N LEU A 233 -8.38 -2.26 15.83
CA LEU A 233 -7.14 -2.81 16.35
C LEU A 233 -7.31 -3.57 17.68
N GLY A 234 -8.52 -3.56 18.26
CA GLY A 234 -8.86 -4.09 19.57
C GLY A 234 -9.38 -3.00 20.52
N ASP A 235 -10.18 -3.39 21.52
CA ASP A 235 -10.66 -2.52 22.61
C ASP A 235 -11.37 -1.22 22.18
N GLY A 236 -12.02 -1.25 21.01
CA GLY A 236 -12.69 -0.08 20.42
C GLY A 236 -11.74 0.91 19.73
N THR A 237 -10.44 0.63 19.71
CA THR A 237 -9.44 1.43 18.99
C THR A 237 -9.63 1.27 17.49
N SER A 238 -9.82 2.39 16.80
CA SER A 238 -9.82 2.43 15.34
C SER A 238 -8.40 2.34 14.81
N GLU A 239 -8.27 1.89 13.57
CA GLU A 239 -7.08 2.17 12.78
C GLU A 239 -6.69 3.66 12.89
N LYS A 240 -5.38 3.90 12.93
CA LYS A 240 -4.80 5.24 12.89
C LYS A 240 -4.21 5.50 11.52
N TYR A 241 -4.48 6.70 11.05
CA TYR A 241 -4.01 7.20 9.78
C TYR A 241 -2.93 8.24 10.00
N GLU A 242 -2.18 8.54 8.96
CA GLU A 242 -1.13 9.57 8.97
C GLU A 242 0.07 9.16 9.82
N TYR A 243 1.24 9.70 9.48
CA TYR A 243 2.48 9.38 10.16
C TYR A 243 2.38 9.59 11.67
N ALA A 244 1.85 10.75 12.09
CA ALA A 244 1.69 11.10 13.50
C ALA A 244 0.76 10.14 14.23
N GLY A 245 -0.41 9.82 13.65
CA GLY A 245 -1.37 8.91 14.25
C GLY A 245 -0.81 7.48 14.39
N CYS A 246 -0.09 6.99 13.38
CA CYS A 246 0.56 5.68 13.43
C CYS A 246 1.67 5.62 14.48
N LYS A 247 2.46 6.70 14.61
CA LYS A 247 3.57 6.79 15.57
C LYS A 247 3.08 6.81 17.01
N GLU A 248 1.98 7.53 17.26
CA GLU A 248 1.37 7.73 18.58
C GLU A 248 0.58 6.52 19.11
N LEU A 249 0.37 5.47 18.30
CA LEU A 249 -0.27 4.23 18.74
C LEU A 249 0.44 3.65 19.97
N ALA A 250 -0.28 3.56 21.08
CA ALA A 250 0.23 3.02 22.34
C ALA A 250 0.30 1.49 22.29
N GLY A 251 1.50 0.92 22.36
CA GLY A 251 1.74 -0.52 22.36
C GLY A 251 2.21 -1.05 21.01
N GLY A 252 3.32 -1.80 21.04
CA GLY A 252 3.94 -2.38 19.83
C GLY A 252 2.96 -3.23 19.01
N ASP A 253 2.14 -4.03 19.69
CA ASP A 253 1.18 -4.93 19.04
C ASP A 253 0.11 -4.19 18.21
N LEU A 254 -0.32 -2.99 18.64
CA LEU A 254 -1.27 -2.20 17.86
C LEU A 254 -0.62 -1.65 16.59
N LYS A 255 0.65 -1.24 16.67
CA LYS A 255 1.41 -0.79 15.50
C LYS A 255 1.60 -1.90 14.47
N TRP A 256 1.81 -3.14 14.93
CA TRP A 256 1.92 -4.34 14.08
C TRP A 256 0.60 -4.76 13.41
N LYS A 257 -0.55 -4.28 13.92
CA LYS A 257 -1.89 -4.50 13.36
C LYS A 257 -2.44 -3.32 12.54
N ASN A 258 -1.79 -2.17 12.59
CA ASN A 258 -2.23 -0.96 11.91
C ASN A 258 -1.77 -0.97 10.45
N CYS A 259 -2.70 -1.13 9.50
CA CYS A 259 -2.38 -1.26 8.08
C CYS A 259 -1.67 -0.01 7.54
N ASP A 260 -2.11 1.18 7.96
CA ASP A 260 -1.52 2.43 7.49
C ASP A 260 -0.02 2.56 7.84
N THR A 261 0.43 1.97 8.95
CA THR A 261 1.86 1.89 9.32
C THR A 261 2.67 1.15 8.24
N PHE A 262 2.17 0.00 7.79
CA PHE A 262 2.81 -0.80 6.75
C PHE A 262 2.74 -0.13 5.39
N ALA A 263 1.64 0.54 5.08
CA ALA A 263 1.52 1.32 3.87
C ALA A 263 2.58 2.45 3.84
N ILE A 264 2.81 3.16 4.96
CA ILE A 264 3.84 4.22 5.05
C ILE A 264 5.23 3.62 4.80
N ILE A 265 5.55 2.52 5.47
CA ILE A 265 6.84 1.82 5.33
C ILE A 265 7.04 1.38 3.88
N ALA A 266 6.03 0.75 3.27
CA ALA A 266 6.09 0.30 1.89
C ALA A 266 6.40 1.46 0.93
N ARG A 267 5.79 2.62 1.14
CA ARG A 267 6.05 3.80 0.30
C ARG A 267 7.45 4.37 0.52
N ILE A 268 7.91 4.48 1.76
CA ILE A 268 9.27 4.97 2.05
C ILE A 268 10.33 4.04 1.46
N PHE A 269 10.14 2.72 1.58
CA PHE A 269 11.05 1.73 0.98
C PHE A 269 11.13 1.88 -0.55
N TYR A 270 10.00 2.21 -1.18
CA TYR A 270 9.90 2.46 -2.62
C TYR A 270 10.59 3.75 -3.07
N LEU A 271 10.52 4.81 -2.26
CA LEU A 271 11.08 6.13 -2.61
C LEU A 271 12.62 6.18 -2.59
N ASN A 272 13.30 5.20 -1.97
CA ASN A 272 14.73 4.82 -2.00
C ASN A 272 15.82 5.90 -1.80
N ASN A 273 15.54 7.19 -1.98
CA ASN A 273 16.47 8.32 -1.92
C ASN A 273 16.08 9.34 -0.85
N TYR A 274 15.11 8.96 -0.02
CA TYR A 274 14.55 9.80 1.03
C TYR A 274 14.47 9.01 2.33
N TYR A 275 14.75 9.68 3.43
CA TYR A 275 14.34 9.23 4.76
C TYR A 275 13.26 10.13 5.33
N SER A 276 12.45 9.57 6.22
CA SER A 276 11.53 10.35 7.05
C SER A 276 12.11 10.50 8.45
N LYS A 277 12.17 11.74 8.94
CA LYS A 277 12.39 12.06 10.35
C LYS A 277 11.23 12.94 10.81
N ASP A 278 10.55 12.52 11.86
CA ASP A 278 9.40 13.23 12.44
C ASP A 278 8.31 13.54 11.41
N GLY A 279 8.10 12.63 10.44
CA GLY A 279 7.13 12.83 9.38
C GLY A 279 7.52 13.93 8.39
N THR A 280 8.81 14.23 8.20
CA THR A 280 9.30 15.13 7.13
C THR A 280 10.34 14.41 6.27
N LEU A 281 10.26 14.58 4.95
CA LEU A 281 11.23 13.99 4.04
C LEU A 281 12.53 14.76 4.01
N THR A 282 13.61 14.02 4.16
CA THR A 282 14.96 14.50 3.91
C THR A 282 15.61 13.63 2.86
N ALA A 283 16.25 14.24 1.86
CA ALA A 283 16.98 13.48 0.85
C ALA A 283 18.25 12.89 1.45
N LEU A 284 18.54 11.66 1.03
CA LEU A 284 19.80 11.02 1.32
C LEU A 284 20.88 11.58 0.39
N PRO A 285 22.16 11.61 0.81
CA PRO A 285 23.24 12.05 -0.04
C PRO A 285 23.36 11.15 -1.29
N THR A 286 22.77 11.61 -2.39
CA THR A 286 22.90 11.14 -3.78
C THR A 286 23.34 9.69 -3.97
N ARG A 287 22.39 8.79 -4.19
CA ARG A 287 22.62 7.56 -4.96
C ARG A 287 21.49 7.38 -5.97
N LEU A 288 21.86 7.00 -7.19
CA LEU A 288 20.90 6.60 -8.22
C LEU A 288 20.10 5.39 -7.69
N ARG A 289 18.80 5.33 -8.02
CA ARG A 289 17.95 4.17 -7.72
C ARG A 289 18.64 2.91 -8.27
N PRO A 290 18.92 1.87 -7.46
CA PRO A 290 19.26 0.56 -7.99
C PRO A 290 18.14 0.14 -8.95
N GLN A 291 18.44 -0.31 -10.17
CA GLN A 291 17.36 -0.58 -11.14
C GLN A 291 16.40 -1.69 -10.67
N TYR A 292 16.82 -2.54 -9.73
CA TYR A 292 16.04 -3.52 -8.97
C TYR A 292 16.73 -3.76 -7.61
N PRO A 293 16.02 -4.13 -6.52
CA PRO A 293 16.67 -4.85 -5.43
C PRO A 293 17.13 -6.17 -6.05
N ASN A 294 18.42 -6.24 -6.32
CA ASN A 294 19.18 -7.32 -6.93
C ASN A 294 18.36 -8.61 -7.18
N PRO A 295 17.97 -8.95 -8.43
CA PRO A 295 17.51 -10.30 -8.71
C PRO A 295 18.73 -11.18 -8.46
N ALA A 296 18.74 -11.89 -7.33
CA ALA A 296 19.81 -12.80 -7.00
C ALA A 296 20.10 -13.68 -8.23
N GLN A 297 21.37 -13.69 -8.64
CA GLN A 297 21.91 -14.65 -9.58
C GLN A 297 21.72 -16.07 -9.06
#